data_AF-A0A2T5HZ42-F1
#
_entry.id   AF-A0A2T5HZ42-F1
#
_cell.length_a   1.000
_cell.length_b   1.000
_cell.length_c   1.000
_cell.angle_alpha   90.00
_cell.angle_beta   90.00
_cell.angle_gamma   90.00
#
_symmetry.space_group_name_H-M   'P 1'
#
loop_
_entity.id
_entity.type
_entity.pdbx_description
1 polymer ?
#
loop_
_entity_poly.entity_id
_entity_poly.type
_entity_poly.pdbx_seq_one_letter_code
_entity_poly.pdbx_strand_id
1 'polypeptide(L)'
;MVHFSVDDDSVYMTTKVEGKETGFLPFNRDTHNPLIPEHFASSYLWDDFIDEDGELQPGILRADSLLLLIQNYLHAERDEKSGKERLIFPRFHQLMVVRKLLKHAMTNGSGHNYLVQHSAGSGKSNSIAWLAHQLANLCGVDGQPVFDSIVVITDRRVLNKQLQDTIKEFEKIKGVVTKIDRNTKQLVTALKRGDKIIITTLQKFGFIGEMVKLDRRFAIIVDEAHSSQTGENVKDLKIVLTSDEQLRQALDKDEEEEIDPIEMELEKIQKARQRLPHLSFFAFTATPKDKTLALFGTKDPAVKEGYRPFHQYTMRQAIEEGFILDVLQSYTTYKLTSS
;
A
#
# COMPACT_ATOMS: atom_id res chain seq x y z
N MET A 1 -20.87 -10.32 11.40
CA MET A 1 -20.38 -11.71 11.47
C MET A 1 -19.97 -12.09 10.06
N VAL A 2 -18.75 -12.60 9.84
CA VAL A 2 -18.25 -13.01 8.52
C VAL A 2 -18.48 -14.51 8.37
N HIS A 3 -18.89 -14.94 7.18
CA HIS A 3 -19.20 -16.34 6.87
C HIS A 3 -18.22 -16.85 5.82
N PHE A 4 -17.69 -18.04 6.03
CA PHE A 4 -16.82 -18.73 5.06
C PHE A 4 -17.56 -19.95 4.50
N SER A 5 -17.48 -20.13 3.19
CA SER A 5 -17.86 -21.34 2.47
C SER A 5 -16.57 -21.99 1.99
N VAL A 6 -16.33 -23.23 2.41
CA VAL A 6 -15.05 -23.92 2.24
C VAL A 6 -15.31 -25.26 1.59
N ASP A 7 -14.59 -25.55 0.51
CA ASP A 7 -14.42 -26.89 -0.02
C ASP A 7 -12.92 -27.27 0.01
N ASP A 8 -12.55 -28.42 -0.55
CA ASP A 8 -11.18 -28.94 -0.52
C ASP A 8 -10.18 -28.05 -1.29
N ASP A 9 -10.66 -27.31 -2.30
CA ASP A 9 -9.84 -26.59 -3.27
C ASP A 9 -9.99 -25.06 -3.17
N SER A 10 -11.10 -24.57 -2.66
CA SER A 10 -11.56 -23.19 -2.78
C SER A 10 -12.23 -22.69 -1.50
N VAL A 11 -12.06 -21.39 -1.27
CA VAL A 11 -12.62 -20.68 -0.13
C VAL A 11 -13.29 -19.42 -0.63
N TYR A 12 -14.53 -19.24 -0.19
CA TYR A 12 -15.30 -18.03 -0.42
C TYR A 12 -15.77 -17.44 0.91
N MET A 13 -15.95 -16.13 0.94
CA MET A 13 -16.42 -15.43 2.13
C MET A 13 -17.52 -14.42 1.82
N THR A 14 -18.37 -14.15 2.81
CA THR A 14 -19.37 -13.09 2.73
C THR A 14 -19.54 -12.41 4.08
N THR A 15 -19.78 -11.10 4.06
CA THR A 15 -20.05 -10.32 5.28
C THR A 15 -21.55 -10.21 5.59
N LYS A 16 -22.41 -10.74 4.71
CA LYS A 16 -23.87 -10.72 4.89
C LYS A 16 -24.53 -11.87 4.12
N VAL A 17 -25.34 -12.67 4.82
CA VAL A 17 -26.15 -13.74 4.20
C VAL A 17 -27.54 -13.18 3.85
N GLU A 18 -27.91 -13.23 2.58
CA GLU A 18 -29.19 -12.74 2.03
C GLU A 18 -29.92 -13.83 1.23
N GLY A 19 -29.80 -15.08 1.68
CA GLY A 19 -30.40 -16.24 1.00
C GLY A 19 -29.81 -16.43 -0.40
N LYS A 20 -30.65 -16.47 -1.44
CA LYS A 20 -30.21 -16.68 -2.84
C LYS A 20 -29.41 -15.50 -3.41
N GLU A 21 -29.59 -14.30 -2.86
CA GLU A 21 -28.88 -13.09 -3.29
C GLU A 21 -27.54 -12.90 -2.54
N THR A 22 -27.11 -13.91 -1.78
CA THR A 22 -25.84 -13.84 -1.05
C THR A 22 -24.67 -13.75 -2.02
N GLY A 23 -24.03 -12.58 -2.07
CA GLY A 23 -22.77 -12.41 -2.78
C GLY A 23 -21.61 -13.04 -2.01
N PHE A 24 -20.93 -13.99 -2.64
CA PHE A 24 -19.70 -14.59 -2.13
C PHE A 24 -18.49 -13.99 -2.85
N LEU A 25 -17.46 -13.64 -2.08
CA LEU A 25 -16.20 -13.14 -2.59
C LEU A 25 -15.14 -14.24 -2.46
N PRO A 26 -14.27 -14.43 -3.47
CA PRO A 26 -13.17 -15.38 -3.35
C PRO A 26 -12.23 -14.94 -2.22
N PHE A 27 -11.73 -15.93 -1.48
CA PHE A 27 -10.73 -15.74 -0.44
C PHE A 27 -9.52 -16.66 -0.65
N ASN A 28 -9.31 -17.09 -1.89
CA ASN A 28 -8.22 -17.97 -2.30
C ASN A 28 -6.86 -17.27 -2.25
N ARG A 29 -5.79 -18.08 -2.20
CA ARG A 29 -4.39 -17.62 -2.12
C ARG A 29 -3.88 -16.97 -3.42
N ASP A 30 -4.40 -17.43 -4.55
CA ASP A 30 -4.22 -16.90 -5.91
C ASP A 30 -5.58 -17.05 -6.62
N THR A 31 -5.65 -16.97 -7.94
CA THR A 31 -6.88 -17.30 -8.70
C THR A 31 -7.51 -18.62 -8.23
N HIS A 32 -6.66 -19.60 -7.90
CA HIS A 32 -7.03 -20.82 -7.20
C HIS A 32 -6.07 -21.04 -6.03
N ASN A 33 -6.46 -21.85 -5.03
CA ASN A 33 -5.50 -22.23 -4.01
C ASN A 33 -4.43 -23.16 -4.60
N PRO A 34 -3.14 -22.91 -4.32
CA PRO A 34 -2.08 -23.82 -4.73
C PRO A 34 -2.23 -25.16 -4.01
N LEU A 35 -1.93 -26.25 -4.72
CA LEU A 35 -1.95 -27.59 -4.15
C LEU A 35 -0.89 -27.72 -3.05
N ILE A 36 -1.29 -28.29 -1.93
CA ILE A 36 -0.41 -28.55 -0.79
C ILE A 36 -0.24 -30.07 -0.69
N PRO A 37 0.97 -30.64 -0.80
CA PRO A 37 1.16 -32.08 -0.67
C PRO A 37 0.56 -32.59 0.65
N GLU A 38 -0.23 -33.66 0.58
CA GLU A 38 -0.85 -34.31 1.75
C GLU A 38 -1.89 -33.46 2.53
N HIS A 39 -2.25 -32.27 2.04
CA HIS A 39 -3.26 -31.40 2.65
C HIS A 39 -4.27 -30.88 1.60
N PHE A 40 -5.44 -30.47 2.07
CA PHE A 40 -6.39 -29.74 1.22
C PHE A 40 -5.81 -28.39 0.80
N ALA A 41 -6.11 -27.91 -0.41
CA ALA A 41 -5.63 -26.60 -0.85
C ALA A 41 -6.23 -25.46 0.01
N SER A 42 -7.39 -25.69 0.61
CA SER A 42 -8.03 -24.79 1.59
C SER A 42 -7.45 -24.83 3.00
N SER A 43 -6.45 -25.69 3.27
CA SER A 43 -5.93 -25.90 4.63
C SER A 43 -5.29 -24.67 5.26
N TYR A 44 -4.83 -23.69 4.47
CA TYR A 44 -4.30 -22.41 4.95
C TYR A 44 -5.26 -21.63 5.86
N LEU A 45 -6.55 -21.98 5.87
CA LEU A 45 -7.50 -21.45 6.84
C LEU A 45 -7.19 -21.90 8.27
N TRP A 46 -6.75 -23.13 8.52
CA TRP A 46 -6.53 -23.66 9.87
C TRP A 46 -5.08 -24.10 10.14
N ASP A 47 -4.35 -24.53 9.10
CA ASP A 47 -2.96 -24.94 9.17
C ASP A 47 -2.02 -23.77 8.78
N ASP A 48 -0.80 -23.81 9.32
CA ASP A 48 0.26 -22.91 8.88
C ASP A 48 0.69 -23.28 7.47
N PHE A 49 1.07 -22.28 6.68
CA PHE A 49 1.42 -22.47 5.28
C PHE A 49 2.64 -21.64 4.90
N ILE A 50 3.33 -22.10 3.86
CA ILE A 50 4.41 -21.35 3.23
C ILE A 50 3.81 -20.46 2.13
N ASP A 51 4.14 -19.18 2.17
CA ASP A 51 3.71 -18.20 1.16
C ASP A 51 4.59 -18.24 -0.11
N GLU A 52 4.27 -17.38 -1.08
CA GLU A 52 4.99 -17.28 -2.35
C GLU A 52 6.46 -16.85 -2.21
N ASP A 53 6.85 -16.29 -1.07
CA ASP A 53 8.23 -15.89 -0.76
C ASP A 53 8.99 -16.98 0.03
N GLY A 54 8.36 -18.13 0.30
CA GLY A 54 8.97 -19.19 1.11
C GLY A 54 8.88 -18.94 2.61
N GLU A 55 8.09 -17.96 3.05
CA GLU A 55 7.95 -17.59 4.46
C GLU A 55 6.79 -18.33 5.12
N LEU A 56 7.00 -18.79 6.36
CA LEU A 56 5.94 -19.39 7.17
C LEU A 56 4.94 -18.33 7.62
N GLN A 57 3.66 -18.62 7.35
CA GLN A 57 2.51 -17.81 7.70
C GLN A 57 1.55 -18.60 8.59
N PRO A 58 1.02 -18.00 9.67
CA PRO A 58 0.03 -18.66 10.50
C PRO A 58 -1.30 -18.79 9.76
N GLY A 59 -1.97 -19.93 9.96
CA GLY A 59 -3.31 -20.19 9.43
C GLY A 59 -4.29 -19.05 9.73
N ILE A 60 -5.19 -18.73 8.78
CA ILE A 60 -6.02 -17.51 8.85
C ILE A 60 -6.99 -17.50 10.03
N LEU A 61 -7.54 -18.66 10.39
CA LEU A 61 -8.54 -18.85 11.44
C LEU A 61 -7.97 -19.48 12.72
N ARG A 62 -6.64 -19.59 12.85
CA ARG A 62 -6.01 -19.92 14.13
C ARG A 62 -6.38 -18.88 15.19
N ALA A 63 -6.42 -19.28 16.46
CA ALA A 63 -6.95 -18.45 17.53
C ALA A 63 -6.27 -17.07 17.65
N ASP A 64 -4.95 -17.02 17.51
CA ASP A 64 -4.13 -15.81 17.46
C ASP A 64 -4.43 -14.95 16.22
N SER A 65 -4.46 -15.55 15.04
CA SER A 65 -4.86 -14.88 13.79
C SER A 65 -6.28 -14.29 13.88
N LEU A 66 -7.22 -15.03 14.44
CA LEU A 66 -8.62 -14.63 14.56
C LEU A 66 -8.79 -13.42 15.47
N LEU A 67 -8.08 -13.38 16.60
CA LEU A 67 -8.06 -12.22 17.48
C LEU A 67 -7.54 -10.97 16.75
N LEU A 68 -6.45 -11.11 15.99
CA LEU A 68 -5.92 -10.00 15.18
C LEU A 68 -6.90 -9.55 14.09
N LEU A 69 -7.60 -10.50 13.43
CA LEU A 69 -8.64 -10.19 12.44
C LEU A 69 -9.80 -9.41 13.04
N ILE A 70 -10.33 -9.87 14.18
CA ILE A 70 -11.44 -9.20 14.87
C ILE A 70 -11.00 -7.82 15.37
N GLN A 71 -9.79 -7.73 15.93
CA GLN A 71 -9.29 -6.49 16.51
C GLN A 71 -8.97 -5.46 15.42
N ASN A 72 -8.24 -5.82 14.37
CA ASN A 72 -7.64 -4.84 13.46
C ASN A 72 -8.37 -4.69 12.13
N TYR A 73 -9.19 -5.67 11.74
CA TYR A 73 -9.73 -5.72 10.39
C TYR A 73 -11.25 -5.57 10.31
N LEU A 74 -12.00 -6.08 11.29
CA LEU A 74 -13.46 -6.03 11.27
C LEU A 74 -13.99 -4.62 11.57
N HIS A 75 -14.48 -3.92 10.54
CA HIS A 75 -15.03 -2.56 10.67
C HIS A 75 -16.41 -2.46 10.03
N ALA A 76 -17.29 -1.67 10.62
CA ALA A 76 -18.60 -1.35 10.07
C ALA A 76 -18.54 0.04 9.42
N GLU A 77 -18.61 0.08 8.09
CA GLU A 77 -18.81 1.32 7.35
C GLU A 77 -20.30 1.63 7.33
N ARG A 78 -20.67 2.88 7.63
CA ARG A 78 -22.07 3.31 7.57
C ARG A 78 -22.25 4.15 6.33
N ASP A 79 -23.10 3.67 5.43
CA ASP A 79 -23.44 4.43 4.23
C ASP A 79 -24.20 5.71 4.64
N GLU A 80 -23.59 6.87 4.37
CA GLU A 80 -24.17 8.19 4.69
C GLU A 80 -25.54 8.42 4.03
N LYS A 81 -25.82 7.78 2.88
CA LYS A 81 -27.06 7.97 2.11
C LYS A 81 -28.17 7.01 2.51
N SER A 82 -27.83 5.73 2.69
CA SER A 82 -28.82 4.69 3.02
C SER A 82 -28.94 4.42 4.52
N GLY A 83 -28.00 4.89 5.33
CA GLY A 83 -27.91 4.64 6.77
C GLY A 83 -27.58 3.19 7.13
N LYS A 84 -27.41 2.31 6.13
CA LYS A 84 -27.12 0.89 6.32
C LYS A 84 -25.66 0.70 6.73
N GLU A 85 -25.45 -0.15 7.72
CA GLU A 85 -24.12 -0.59 8.12
C GLU A 85 -23.68 -1.77 7.24
N ARG A 86 -22.47 -1.65 6.68
CA ARG A 86 -21.81 -2.70 5.92
C ARG A 86 -20.53 -3.08 6.64
N LEU A 87 -20.40 -4.37 6.96
CA LEU A 87 -19.15 -4.90 7.47
C LEU A 87 -18.14 -5.01 6.34
N ILE A 88 -16.97 -4.42 6.56
CA ILE A 88 -15.77 -4.56 5.74
C ILE A 88 -14.90 -5.65 6.38
N PHE A 89 -14.52 -6.62 5.56
CA PHE A 89 -13.54 -7.64 5.90
C PHE A 89 -12.49 -7.69 4.78
N PRO A 90 -11.20 -7.85 5.09
CA PRO A 90 -10.14 -7.87 4.10
C PRO A 90 -10.30 -9.05 3.17
N ARG A 91 -9.96 -8.84 1.90
CA ARG A 91 -9.69 -9.93 0.95
C ARG A 91 -8.32 -10.56 1.25
N PHE A 92 -8.08 -11.74 0.70
CA PHE A 92 -6.86 -12.49 0.99
C PHE A 92 -5.58 -11.67 0.73
N HIS A 93 -5.43 -11.10 -0.47
CA HIS A 93 -4.25 -10.28 -0.83
C HIS A 93 -4.08 -9.04 0.06
N GLN A 94 -5.18 -8.45 0.54
CA GLN A 94 -5.13 -7.29 1.43
C GLN A 94 -4.67 -7.68 2.84
N LEU A 95 -5.12 -8.83 3.33
CA LEU A 95 -4.66 -9.38 4.59
C LEU A 95 -3.16 -9.72 4.52
N MET A 96 -2.75 -10.42 3.46
CA MET A 96 -1.37 -10.89 3.30
C MET A 96 -0.38 -9.74 3.15
N VAL A 97 -0.67 -8.73 2.33
CA VAL A 97 0.22 -7.58 2.18
C VAL A 97 0.46 -6.86 3.50
N VAL A 98 -0.59 -6.64 4.30
CA VAL A 98 -0.47 -5.96 5.58
C VAL A 98 0.30 -6.81 6.58
N ARG A 99 0.01 -8.12 6.67
CA ARG A 99 0.75 -9.06 7.54
C ARG A 99 2.24 -9.09 7.21
N LYS A 100 2.61 -9.22 5.92
CA LYS A 100 4.00 -9.31 5.47
C LYS A 100 4.76 -8.02 5.76
N LEU A 101 4.16 -6.86 5.48
CA LEU A 101 4.76 -5.56 5.76
C LEU A 101 4.98 -5.34 7.26
N LEU A 102 3.99 -5.67 8.11
CA LEU A 102 4.11 -5.54 9.56
C LEU A 102 5.15 -6.49 10.14
N LYS A 103 5.18 -7.76 9.72
CA LYS A 103 6.17 -8.76 10.15
C LYS A 103 7.59 -8.28 9.84
N HIS A 104 7.81 -7.80 8.61
CA HIS A 104 9.12 -7.32 8.19
C HIS A 104 9.53 -6.04 8.95
N ALA A 105 8.64 -5.06 9.08
CA ALA A 105 8.92 -3.82 9.80
C ALA A 105 9.16 -4.05 11.31
N MET A 106 8.43 -4.99 11.93
CA MET A 106 8.61 -5.39 13.33
C MET A 106 9.99 -5.99 13.58
N THR A 107 10.46 -6.82 12.64
CA THR A 107 11.72 -7.57 12.77
C THR A 107 12.93 -6.71 12.41
N ASN A 108 12.82 -5.90 11.36
CA ASN A 108 13.95 -5.17 10.78
C ASN A 108 14.00 -3.67 11.13
N GLY A 109 12.99 -3.16 11.85
CA GLY A 109 12.91 -1.76 12.24
C GLY A 109 12.59 -0.81 11.08
N SER A 110 12.97 0.46 11.25
CA SER A 110 12.83 1.51 10.23
C SER A 110 14.00 1.52 9.23
N GLY A 111 13.85 2.25 8.12
CA GLY A 111 14.91 2.44 7.12
C GLY A 111 14.76 1.58 5.86
N HIS A 112 13.59 0.97 5.65
CA HIS A 112 13.33 0.04 4.56
C HIS A 112 12.31 0.58 3.56
N ASN A 113 12.47 0.17 2.32
CA ASN A 113 11.56 0.52 1.23
C ASN A 113 10.77 -0.72 0.81
N TYR A 114 9.47 -0.53 0.59
CA TYR A 114 8.55 -1.58 0.19
C TYR A 114 7.73 -1.11 -1.01
N LEU A 115 7.75 -1.89 -2.09
CA LEU A 115 6.89 -1.70 -3.25
C LEU A 115 5.76 -2.72 -3.24
N VAL A 116 4.53 -2.25 -3.13
CA VAL A 116 3.32 -3.06 -3.25
C VAL A 116 2.70 -2.82 -4.63
N GLN A 117 2.68 -3.86 -5.45
CA GLN A 117 2.06 -3.81 -6.77
C GLN A 117 0.66 -4.44 -6.74
N HIS A 118 -0.37 -3.62 -6.54
CA HIS A 118 -1.77 -4.08 -6.52
C HIS A 118 -2.57 -3.43 -7.65
N SER A 119 -3.32 -4.22 -8.42
CA SER A 119 -4.13 -3.73 -9.53
C SER A 119 -5.13 -2.63 -9.14
N ALA A 120 -5.52 -1.78 -10.09
CA ALA A 120 -6.54 -0.75 -9.85
C ALA A 120 -7.88 -1.39 -9.44
N GLY A 121 -8.61 -0.83 -8.48
CA GLY A 121 -9.87 -1.43 -8.00
C GLY A 121 -9.71 -2.64 -7.06
N SER A 122 -8.49 -3.06 -6.76
CA SER A 122 -8.18 -4.11 -5.76
C SER A 122 -8.50 -3.74 -4.31
N GLY A 123 -8.90 -2.49 -4.06
CA GLY A 123 -9.17 -1.97 -2.71
C GLY A 123 -7.92 -1.52 -1.94
N LYS A 124 -6.88 -1.02 -2.64
CA LYS A 124 -5.63 -0.51 -2.03
C LYS A 124 -5.87 0.45 -0.86
N SER A 125 -6.89 1.30 -0.93
CA SER A 125 -7.22 2.26 0.13
C SER A 125 -7.48 1.58 1.49
N ASN A 126 -8.15 0.42 1.50
CA ASN A 126 -8.38 -0.33 2.72
C ASN A 126 -7.08 -0.94 3.25
N SER A 127 -6.24 -1.48 2.35
CA SER A 127 -4.89 -1.97 2.71
C SER A 127 -4.03 -0.87 3.32
N ILE A 128 -4.03 0.34 2.75
CA ILE A 128 -3.32 1.50 3.27
C ILE A 128 -3.87 1.90 4.64
N ALA A 129 -5.19 1.92 4.83
CA ALA A 129 -5.80 2.27 6.10
C ALA A 129 -5.47 1.25 7.21
N TRP A 130 -5.63 -0.05 6.93
CA TRP A 130 -5.23 -1.12 7.86
C TRP A 130 -3.74 -1.05 8.20
N LEU A 131 -2.89 -0.79 7.21
CA LEU A 131 -1.45 -0.67 7.40
C LEU A 131 -1.11 0.54 8.27
N ALA A 132 -1.67 1.72 7.98
CA ALA A 132 -1.36 2.96 8.72
C ALA A 132 -1.70 2.84 10.20
N HIS A 133 -2.87 2.29 10.53
CA HIS A 133 -3.30 2.08 11.92
C HIS A 133 -2.46 1.06 12.67
N GLN A 134 -2.08 -0.03 12.00
CA GLN A 134 -1.26 -1.06 12.64
C GLN A 134 0.19 -0.60 12.79
N LEU A 135 0.76 0.13 11.82
CA LEU A 135 2.10 0.72 11.94
C LEU A 135 2.17 1.76 13.08
N ALA A 136 1.12 2.54 13.31
CA ALA A 136 1.08 3.53 14.39
C ALA A 136 1.20 2.91 15.80
N ASN A 137 0.84 1.63 15.94
CA ASN A 137 0.89 0.85 17.19
C ASN A 137 1.90 -0.30 17.11
N LEU A 138 2.72 -0.37 16.06
CA LEU A 138 3.67 -1.46 15.87
C LEU A 138 4.84 -1.29 16.84
N CYS A 139 5.03 -2.27 17.71
CA CYS A 139 6.22 -2.36 18.55
C CYS A 139 7.21 -3.36 17.94
N GLY A 140 8.49 -3.04 17.99
CA GLY A 140 9.57 -3.94 17.60
C GLY A 140 9.78 -5.06 18.63
N VAL A 141 10.77 -5.91 18.35
CA VAL A 141 11.18 -7.00 19.27
C VAL A 141 11.67 -6.51 20.64
N ASP A 142 12.08 -5.24 20.72
CA ASP A 142 12.51 -4.55 21.94
C ASP A 142 11.34 -3.95 22.74
N GLY A 143 10.10 -4.11 22.26
CA GLY A 143 8.90 -3.54 22.85
C GLY A 143 8.74 -2.04 22.63
N GLN A 144 9.61 -1.40 21.84
CA GLN A 144 9.52 0.03 21.53
C GLN A 144 8.74 0.26 20.22
N PRO A 145 8.04 1.39 20.07
CA PRO A 145 7.38 1.72 18.81
C PRO A 145 8.37 1.74 17.64
N VAL A 146 8.09 1.00 16.56
CA VAL A 146 8.96 1.00 15.37
C VAL A 146 8.94 2.38 14.71
N PHE A 147 7.78 3.04 14.69
CA PHE A 147 7.58 4.36 14.11
C PHE A 147 6.94 5.32 15.11
N ASP A 148 7.41 6.57 15.10
CA ASP A 148 6.84 7.65 15.89
C ASP A 148 5.59 8.24 15.23
N SER A 149 5.65 8.41 13.90
CA SER A 149 4.60 9.01 13.08
C SER A 149 4.47 8.31 11.73
N ILE A 150 3.23 8.14 11.27
CA ILE A 150 2.87 7.56 9.99
C ILE A 150 2.36 8.66 9.09
N VAL A 151 2.91 8.79 7.88
CA VAL A 151 2.54 9.83 6.92
C VAL A 151 1.97 9.17 5.68
N VAL A 152 0.68 9.42 5.41
CA VAL A 152 -0.04 8.91 4.24
C VAL A 152 -0.12 10.00 3.19
N ILE A 153 0.38 9.70 2.00
CA ILE A 153 0.44 10.61 0.86
C ILE A 153 -0.48 10.09 -0.24
N THR A 154 -1.35 10.96 -0.74
CA THR A 154 -2.31 10.67 -1.81
C THR A 154 -2.33 11.82 -2.83
N ASP A 155 -2.89 11.58 -4.02
CA ASP A 155 -3.11 12.62 -5.03
C ASP A 155 -4.17 13.67 -4.60
N ARG A 156 -4.13 14.86 -5.22
CA ARG A 156 -4.93 16.06 -4.92
C ARG A 156 -6.31 16.07 -5.58
N ARG A 157 -6.50 15.47 -6.77
CA ARG A 157 -7.75 15.63 -7.56
C ARG A 157 -8.99 15.28 -6.77
N VAL A 158 -8.86 14.31 -5.89
CA VAL A 158 -9.63 14.22 -4.66
C VAL A 158 -8.63 13.71 -3.66
N LEU A 159 -8.21 14.54 -2.71
CA LEU A 159 -7.64 14.06 -1.44
C LEU A 159 -8.62 12.97 -0.96
N ASN A 160 -8.28 11.71 -1.22
CA ASN A 160 -9.28 10.70 -1.57
C ASN A 160 -10.26 10.58 -0.40
N LYS A 161 -11.45 11.21 -0.51
CA LYS A 161 -12.37 11.37 0.63
C LYS A 161 -12.63 9.99 1.23
N GLN A 162 -12.76 8.99 0.34
CA GLN A 162 -12.79 7.59 0.68
C GLN A 162 -11.59 7.13 1.53
N LEU A 163 -10.34 7.30 1.11
CA LEU A 163 -9.17 6.89 1.92
C LEU A 163 -9.14 7.60 3.28
N GLN A 164 -9.51 8.89 3.32
CA GLN A 164 -9.53 9.65 4.57
C GLN A 164 -10.62 9.20 5.51
N ASP A 165 -11.80 8.94 4.97
CA ASP A 165 -12.95 8.47 5.72
C ASP A 165 -12.67 7.04 6.19
N THR A 166 -12.10 6.17 5.35
CA THR A 166 -11.60 4.86 5.78
C THR A 166 -10.57 5.02 6.91
N ILE A 167 -9.51 5.82 6.77
CA ILE A 167 -8.54 5.98 7.87
C ILE A 167 -9.21 6.56 9.13
N LYS A 168 -10.23 7.42 9.03
CA LYS A 168 -10.93 7.97 10.19
C LYS A 168 -11.95 7.01 10.81
N GLU A 169 -12.66 6.22 10.02
CA GLU A 169 -13.61 5.21 10.50
C GLU A 169 -12.89 4.10 11.29
N PHE A 170 -11.64 3.85 10.92
CA PHE A 170 -10.75 2.93 11.61
C PHE A 170 -10.14 3.52 12.88
N GLU A 171 -10.35 4.81 13.16
CA GLU A 171 -9.86 5.49 14.35
C GLU A 171 -10.67 5.09 15.59
N LYS A 172 -10.11 4.15 16.37
CA LYS A 172 -10.69 3.76 17.67
C LYS A 172 -10.60 4.85 18.73
N ILE A 173 -9.59 5.73 18.64
CA ILE A 173 -9.32 6.82 19.58
C ILE A 173 -9.31 8.13 18.80
N LYS A 174 -10.32 8.98 19.00
CA LYS A 174 -10.40 10.28 18.32
C LYS A 174 -9.16 11.14 18.59
N GLY A 175 -8.52 11.63 17.54
CA GLY A 175 -7.38 12.56 17.60
C GLY A 175 -6.01 11.98 17.23
N VAL A 176 -5.95 10.71 16.85
CA VAL A 176 -4.76 10.02 16.31
C VAL A 176 -4.50 10.43 14.86
N VAL A 177 -5.57 10.75 14.10
CA VAL A 177 -5.48 11.10 12.68
C VAL A 177 -5.54 12.62 12.46
N THR A 178 -4.47 13.19 11.92
CA THR A 178 -4.39 14.61 11.54
C THR A 178 -4.36 14.78 10.02
N LYS A 179 -5.35 15.50 9.49
CA LYS A 179 -5.48 15.81 8.07
C LYS A 179 -4.85 17.17 7.75
N ILE A 180 -4.01 17.22 6.71
CA ILE A 180 -3.38 18.45 6.23
C ILE A 180 -4.00 18.89 4.90
N ASP A 181 -4.97 19.80 4.96
CA ASP A 181 -5.76 20.25 3.81
C ASP A 181 -5.31 21.61 3.26
N ARG A 182 -4.78 22.52 4.09
CA ARG A 182 -4.58 23.93 3.70
C ARG A 182 -3.14 24.34 3.43
N ASN A 183 -2.19 24.04 4.32
CA ASN A 183 -0.85 24.63 4.21
C ASN A 183 0.25 23.67 4.70
N THR A 184 1.40 23.67 4.03
CA THR A 184 2.61 22.93 4.42
C THR A 184 3.09 23.28 5.83
N LYS A 185 2.85 24.50 6.32
CA LYS A 185 3.15 24.84 7.74
C LYS A 185 2.43 23.91 8.72
N GLN A 186 1.20 23.49 8.41
CA GLN A 186 0.47 22.55 9.25
C GLN A 186 1.12 21.15 9.24
N LEU A 187 1.68 20.71 8.09
CA LEU A 187 2.43 19.46 8.01
C LEU A 187 3.64 19.50 8.93
N VAL A 188 4.45 20.56 8.86
CA VAL A 188 5.64 20.70 9.74
C VAL A 188 5.24 20.75 11.21
N THR A 189 4.16 21.47 11.55
CA THR A 189 3.66 21.52 12.93
C THR A 189 3.19 20.15 13.42
N ALA A 190 2.46 19.39 12.59
CA ALA A 190 1.99 18.04 12.91
C ALA A 190 3.18 17.08 13.15
N LEU A 191 4.19 17.15 12.28
CA LEU A 191 5.42 16.36 12.40
C LEU A 191 6.22 16.69 13.67
N LYS A 192 6.32 17.97 14.03
CA LYS A 192 6.99 18.41 15.27
C LYS A 192 6.18 18.04 16.51
N ARG A 193 4.85 18.16 16.46
CA ARG A 193 3.96 17.76 17.56
C ARG A 193 4.02 16.26 17.83
N GLY A 194 4.27 15.45 16.80
CA GLY A 194 4.35 13.99 16.90
C GLY A 194 2.99 13.33 16.72
N ASP A 195 2.20 13.87 15.79
CA ASP A 195 0.93 13.25 15.43
C ASP A 195 1.15 11.84 14.91
N LYS A 196 0.32 10.90 15.35
CA LYS A 196 0.51 9.48 15.07
C LYS A 196 0.26 9.14 13.60
N ILE A 197 -0.85 9.62 13.03
CA ILE A 197 -1.17 9.41 11.62
C ILE A 197 -1.43 10.77 10.97
N ILE A 198 -0.69 11.09 9.92
CA ILE A 198 -0.76 12.37 9.20
C ILE A 198 -1.13 12.09 7.75
N ILE A 199 -2.22 12.68 7.27
CA ILE A 199 -2.65 12.52 5.87
C ILE A 199 -2.38 13.82 5.10
N THR A 200 -1.64 13.74 4.01
CA THR A 200 -1.26 14.88 3.17
C THR A 200 -1.31 14.55 1.67
N THR A 201 -1.17 15.57 0.83
CA THR A 201 -1.08 15.43 -0.63
C THR A 201 0.37 15.48 -1.10
N LEU A 202 0.66 14.87 -2.24
CA LEU A 202 1.99 14.89 -2.88
C LEU A 202 2.59 16.31 -3.01
N GLN A 203 1.82 17.29 -3.48
CA GLN A 203 2.32 18.67 -3.67
C GLN A 203 2.83 19.34 -2.39
N LYS A 204 2.36 18.90 -1.22
CA LYS A 204 2.80 19.43 0.09
C LYS A 204 3.97 18.65 0.67
N PHE A 205 4.29 17.51 0.08
CA PHE A 205 5.30 16.57 0.56
C PHE A 205 6.73 16.95 0.15
N GLY A 206 6.93 17.95 -0.73
CA GLY A 206 8.25 18.48 -1.11
C GLY A 206 9.11 19.07 0.03
N PHE A 207 8.76 18.81 1.29
CA PHE A 207 9.48 19.19 2.50
C PHE A 207 10.00 17.97 3.27
N ILE A 208 10.27 16.84 2.59
CA ILE A 208 10.95 15.67 3.17
C ILE A 208 12.23 16.11 3.91
N GLY A 209 12.93 17.11 3.39
CA GLY A 209 14.12 17.67 4.04
C GLY A 209 13.89 18.16 5.47
N GLU A 210 12.67 18.56 5.86
CA GLU A 210 12.36 18.89 7.26
C GLU A 210 12.12 17.64 8.11
N MET A 211 11.58 16.56 7.54
CA MET A 211 11.46 15.27 8.23
C MET A 211 12.82 14.67 8.53
N VAL A 212 13.75 14.76 7.57
CA VAL A 212 15.13 14.26 7.69
C VAL A 212 15.90 14.93 8.83
N LYS A 213 15.51 16.15 9.23
CA LYS A 213 16.11 16.89 10.34
C LYS A 213 15.52 16.52 11.70
N LEU A 214 14.39 15.80 11.73
CA LEU A 214 13.75 15.39 12.97
C LEU A 214 14.36 14.06 13.42
N ASP A 215 14.75 13.99 14.70
CA ASP A 215 15.19 12.75 15.33
C ASP A 215 13.99 11.87 15.70
N ARG A 216 13.29 11.38 14.67
CA ARG A 216 12.07 10.57 14.75
C ARG A 216 12.01 9.56 13.62
N ARG A 217 11.43 8.39 13.90
CA ARG A 217 11.20 7.33 12.93
C ARG A 217 9.85 7.54 12.24
N PHE A 218 9.83 7.62 10.92
CA PHE A 218 8.61 7.79 10.14
C PHE A 218 8.37 6.62 9.18
N ALA A 219 7.10 6.24 9.08
CA ALA A 219 6.63 5.40 7.98
C ALA A 219 5.87 6.28 6.98
N ILE A 220 6.27 6.23 5.72
CA ILE A 220 5.72 7.06 4.65
C ILE A 220 4.99 6.14 3.68
N ILE A 221 3.65 6.18 3.71
CA ILE A 221 2.81 5.40 2.81
C ILE A 221 2.41 6.27 1.63
N VAL A 222 2.70 5.79 0.42
CA VAL A 222 2.42 6.51 -0.82
C VAL A 222 1.37 5.74 -1.60
N ASP A 223 0.21 6.36 -1.87
CA ASP A 223 -0.77 5.85 -2.83
C ASP A 223 -0.47 6.37 -4.24
N GLU A 224 -0.60 5.50 -5.23
CA GLU A 224 -0.29 5.77 -6.65
C GLU A 224 1.11 6.36 -6.90
N ALA A 225 2.15 5.62 -6.51
CA ALA A 225 3.56 5.96 -6.74
C ALA A 225 3.99 5.89 -8.23
N HIS A 226 3.17 6.44 -9.14
CA HIS A 226 3.40 6.49 -10.58
C HIS A 226 2.64 7.63 -11.30
N SER A 227 1.92 8.52 -10.59
CA SER A 227 1.07 9.52 -11.27
C SER A 227 1.88 10.72 -11.76
N SER A 228 2.34 10.66 -13.01
CA SER A 228 2.76 11.81 -13.81
C SER A 228 1.57 12.73 -14.09
N GLN A 229 1.21 13.58 -13.12
CA GLN A 229 0.20 14.65 -13.30
C GLN A 229 0.59 15.99 -12.68
N THR A 230 1.89 16.29 -12.58
CA THR A 230 2.34 17.60 -12.07
C THR A 230 3.44 18.24 -12.92
N GLY A 231 3.32 18.20 -14.24
CA GLY A 231 4.20 18.92 -15.17
C GLY A 231 4.31 20.45 -14.92
N GLU A 232 3.38 21.07 -14.18
CA GLU A 232 3.44 22.51 -13.88
C GLU A 232 4.09 22.89 -12.55
N ASN A 233 4.17 21.99 -11.55
CA ASN A 233 4.70 22.32 -10.21
C ASN A 233 6.18 21.95 -10.01
N VAL A 234 6.84 21.40 -11.03
CA VAL A 234 8.27 21.05 -10.98
C VAL A 234 9.18 22.29 -10.88
N LYS A 235 8.68 23.48 -11.23
CA LYS A 235 9.47 24.73 -11.17
C LYS A 235 9.77 25.20 -9.74
N ASP A 236 8.91 24.88 -8.77
CA ASP A 236 9.11 25.26 -7.35
C ASP A 236 9.83 24.19 -6.52
N LEU A 237 9.95 22.96 -7.05
CA LEU A 237 10.72 21.84 -6.46
C LEU A 237 12.25 21.97 -6.67
N LYS A 238 12.70 23.08 -7.24
CA LYS A 238 14.11 23.29 -7.66
C LYS A 238 15.05 23.84 -6.58
N ILE A 239 14.57 24.22 -5.40
CA ILE A 239 15.32 25.20 -4.58
C ILE A 239 16.06 24.62 -3.36
N VAL A 240 16.00 23.33 -3.02
CA VAL A 240 16.45 22.96 -1.65
C VAL A 240 17.79 22.25 -1.52
N LEU A 241 18.31 21.45 -2.46
CA LEU A 241 19.62 20.79 -2.21
C LEU A 241 20.38 20.40 -3.50
N THR A 242 21.25 21.27 -4.04
CA THR A 242 22.64 21.00 -4.49
C THR A 242 23.26 22.23 -5.17
N SER A 243 24.58 22.37 -5.07
CA SER A 243 25.43 23.38 -5.74
C SER A 243 25.40 23.26 -7.27
N ASP A 244 25.44 24.43 -7.94
CA ASP A 244 25.21 24.68 -9.37
C ASP A 244 25.97 23.80 -10.39
N GLU A 245 27.05 23.12 -9.99
CA GLU A 245 27.91 22.38 -10.92
C GLU A 245 27.40 20.96 -11.25
N GLN A 246 26.73 20.28 -10.32
CA GLN A 246 26.23 18.92 -10.56
C GLN A 246 24.92 18.89 -11.36
N LEU A 247 24.18 20.01 -11.36
CA LEU A 247 22.94 20.16 -12.11
C LEU A 247 23.21 20.29 -13.62
N ARG A 248 24.33 20.90 -14.02
CA ARG A 248 24.69 21.09 -15.45
C ARG A 248 24.96 19.78 -16.19
N GLN A 249 25.49 18.77 -15.51
CA GLN A 249 25.76 17.46 -16.14
C GLN A 249 24.51 16.58 -16.30
N ALA A 250 23.44 16.84 -15.54
CA ALA A 250 22.17 16.15 -15.68
C ALA A 250 21.26 16.77 -16.75
N LEU A 251 21.61 17.96 -17.26
CA LEU A 251 20.83 18.73 -18.24
C LEU A 251 21.17 18.41 -19.70
N ASP A 252 22.21 17.61 -19.97
CA ASP A 252 22.65 17.25 -21.34
C ASP A 252 22.08 15.91 -21.86
N LYS A 253 21.08 15.33 -21.19
CA LYS A 253 20.34 14.17 -21.71
C LYS A 253 18.93 14.58 -22.09
N ASP A 254 18.77 14.91 -23.37
CA ASP A 254 17.51 15.10 -24.09
C ASP A 254 16.69 13.80 -24.17
N GLU A 255 16.15 13.34 -23.04
CA GLU A 255 15.00 12.45 -23.02
C GLU A 255 13.97 13.04 -22.04
N GLU A 256 12.89 13.60 -22.60
CA GLU A 256 11.71 14.11 -21.89
C GLU A 256 10.95 12.95 -21.20
N GLU A 257 11.58 12.28 -20.24
CA GLU A 257 10.86 11.43 -19.30
C GLU A 257 10.25 12.31 -18.20
N GLU A 258 8.93 12.40 -18.12
CA GLU A 258 8.23 12.94 -16.94
C GLU A 258 8.55 12.05 -15.72
N ILE A 259 9.54 12.47 -14.93
CA ILE A 259 9.92 11.83 -13.66
C ILE A 259 8.91 12.23 -12.58
N ASP A 260 8.41 11.26 -11.81
CA ASP A 260 7.49 11.49 -10.69
C ASP A 260 8.20 12.33 -9.60
N PRO A 261 7.58 13.41 -9.06
CA PRO A 261 8.18 14.22 -8.00
C PRO A 261 8.63 13.42 -6.77
N ILE A 262 7.94 12.33 -6.41
CA ILE A 262 8.33 11.45 -5.30
C ILE A 262 9.62 10.72 -5.65
N GLU A 263 9.68 10.14 -6.84
CA GLU A 263 10.87 9.42 -7.33
C GLU A 263 12.06 10.36 -7.43
N MET A 264 11.86 11.58 -7.94
CA MET A 264 12.92 12.59 -8.02
C MET A 264 13.44 12.96 -6.62
N GLU A 265 12.57 13.21 -5.65
CA GLU A 265 12.99 13.55 -4.29
C GLU A 265 13.69 12.37 -3.60
N LEU A 266 13.18 11.15 -3.78
CA LEU A 266 13.81 9.94 -3.27
C LEU A 266 15.15 9.68 -3.92
N GLU A 267 15.27 9.83 -5.23
CA GLU A 267 16.55 9.72 -5.93
C GLU A 267 17.54 10.74 -5.41
N LYS A 268 17.13 12.00 -5.20
CA LYS A 268 18.00 13.02 -4.60
C LYS A 268 18.48 12.59 -3.23
N ILE A 269 17.57 12.11 -2.38
CA ILE A 269 17.91 11.68 -1.02
C ILE A 269 18.81 10.43 -1.03
N GLN A 270 18.54 9.45 -1.89
CA GLN A 270 19.36 8.25 -2.05
C GLN A 270 20.75 8.57 -2.64
N LYS A 271 20.82 9.44 -3.66
CA LYS A 271 22.07 9.93 -4.27
C LYS A 271 22.89 10.77 -3.28
N ALA A 272 22.25 11.47 -2.35
CA ALA A 272 22.90 12.16 -1.22
C ALA A 272 23.56 11.20 -0.20
N ARG A 273 23.52 9.88 -0.44
CA ARG A 273 24.40 8.86 0.15
C ARG A 273 24.27 8.62 1.66
N GLN A 274 23.06 8.67 2.21
CA GLN A 274 22.75 7.94 3.44
C GLN A 274 21.40 7.27 3.30
N ARG A 275 21.35 5.94 3.49
CA ARG A 275 20.10 5.28 3.92
C ARG A 275 19.54 6.15 5.03
N LEU A 276 18.30 6.61 4.92
CA LEU A 276 17.65 7.32 6.01
C LEU A 276 17.19 6.26 7.00
N PRO A 277 17.96 5.90 8.03
CA PRO A 277 17.62 4.76 8.88
C PRO A 277 16.30 4.98 9.63
N HIS A 278 15.86 6.24 9.71
CA HIS A 278 14.64 6.67 10.38
C HIS A 278 13.44 6.79 9.43
N LEU A 279 13.58 6.67 8.10
CA LEU A 279 12.45 6.74 7.16
C LEU A 279 12.23 5.38 6.49
N SER A 280 10.99 4.89 6.54
CA SER A 280 10.57 3.71 5.75
C SER A 280 9.50 4.10 4.77
N PHE A 281 9.59 3.62 3.53
CA PHE A 281 8.63 3.93 2.49
C PHE A 281 7.80 2.72 2.11
N PHE A 282 6.49 2.90 2.02
CA PHE A 282 5.50 1.90 1.65
C PHE A 282 4.75 2.41 0.43
N ALA A 283 5.25 2.09 -0.76
CA ALA A 283 4.72 2.58 -2.03
C ALA A 283 3.68 1.60 -2.60
N PHE A 284 2.44 2.06 -2.81
CA PHE A 284 1.38 1.30 -3.46
C PHE A 284 1.21 1.80 -4.90
N THR A 285 1.20 0.89 -5.85
CA THR A 285 1.04 1.21 -7.28
C THR A 285 0.42 0.03 -8.04
N ALA A 286 -0.29 0.31 -9.13
CA ALA A 286 -0.74 -0.76 -10.04
C ALA A 286 0.30 -1.08 -11.11
N THR A 287 1.04 -0.06 -11.55
CA THR A 287 1.94 -0.10 -12.70
C THR A 287 3.27 0.57 -12.33
N PRO A 288 4.15 -0.12 -11.58
CA PRO A 288 5.46 0.43 -11.26
C PRO A 288 6.29 0.58 -12.54
N LYS A 289 7.01 1.70 -12.68
CA LYS A 289 8.06 1.86 -13.70
C LYS A 289 9.33 1.16 -13.23
N ASP A 290 10.27 0.89 -14.13
CA ASP A 290 11.54 0.24 -13.80
C ASP A 290 12.34 1.02 -12.75
N LYS A 291 12.29 2.36 -12.82
CA LYS A 291 12.88 3.24 -11.79
C LYS A 291 12.23 3.06 -10.42
N THR A 292 10.89 2.98 -10.36
CA THR A 292 10.15 2.71 -9.12
C THR A 292 10.56 1.37 -8.52
N LEU A 293 10.71 0.34 -9.37
CA LEU A 293 11.19 -1.00 -8.97
C LEU A 293 12.62 -0.97 -8.45
N ALA A 294 13.53 -0.23 -9.08
CA ALA A 294 14.89 -0.09 -8.60
C ALA A 294 14.98 0.65 -7.24
N LEU A 295 14.09 1.61 -6.99
CA LEU A 295 14.10 2.43 -5.77
C LEU A 295 13.43 1.77 -4.56
N PHE A 296 12.31 1.05 -4.79
CA PHE A 296 11.47 0.49 -3.73
C PHE A 296 11.32 -1.03 -3.78
N GLY A 297 11.76 -1.67 -4.87
CA GLY A 297 11.66 -3.11 -5.03
C GLY A 297 12.57 -3.86 -4.07
N THR A 298 12.19 -5.11 -3.83
CA THR A 298 13.00 -6.09 -3.10
C THR A 298 13.97 -6.73 -4.07
N LYS A 299 15.25 -6.81 -3.69
CA LYS A 299 16.26 -7.48 -4.51
C LYS A 299 15.91 -8.95 -4.68
N ASP A 300 15.88 -9.40 -5.92
CA ASP A 300 15.64 -10.80 -6.25
C ASP A 300 16.58 -11.25 -7.37
N PRO A 301 17.57 -12.11 -7.07
CA PRO A 301 18.50 -12.64 -8.07
C PRO A 301 17.84 -13.51 -9.15
N ALA A 302 16.63 -14.03 -8.90
CA ALA A 302 15.91 -14.88 -9.84
C ALA A 302 15.18 -14.07 -10.93
N VAL A 303 15.02 -12.76 -10.75
CA VAL A 303 14.35 -11.87 -11.71
C VAL A 303 15.39 -11.13 -12.56
N LYS A 304 15.13 -11.04 -13.87
CA LYS A 304 16.06 -10.46 -14.86
C LYS A 304 16.49 -9.02 -14.53
N GLU A 305 15.57 -8.21 -14.03
CA GLU A 305 15.78 -6.80 -13.63
C GLU A 305 16.41 -6.68 -12.21
N GLY A 306 16.59 -7.79 -11.50
CA GLY A 306 17.21 -7.84 -10.16
C GLY A 306 16.34 -7.34 -9.01
N TYR A 307 15.15 -6.79 -9.30
CA TYR A 307 14.20 -6.29 -8.32
C TYR A 307 12.77 -6.77 -8.62
N ARG A 308 11.99 -7.02 -7.57
CA ARG A 308 10.56 -7.34 -7.65
C ARG A 308 9.75 -6.56 -6.62
N PRO A 309 8.42 -6.44 -6.77
CA PRO A 309 7.56 -5.96 -5.69
C PRO A 309 7.69 -6.82 -4.43
N PHE A 310 7.56 -6.20 -3.27
CA PHE A 310 7.47 -6.88 -1.98
C PHE A 310 6.18 -7.70 -1.86
N HIS A 311 5.10 -7.26 -2.52
CA HIS A 311 3.87 -8.04 -2.68
C HIS A 311 3.22 -7.67 -4.00
N GLN A 312 2.65 -8.65 -4.70
CA GLN A 312 1.96 -8.46 -5.97
C GLN A 312 0.51 -8.96 -5.89
N TYR A 313 -0.41 -8.25 -6.54
CA TYR A 313 -1.77 -8.67 -6.82
C TYR A 313 -2.14 -8.15 -8.20
N THR A 314 -2.24 -9.08 -9.15
CA THR A 314 -2.22 -8.74 -10.58
C THR A 314 -3.58 -8.28 -11.09
N MET A 315 -3.59 -7.61 -12.24
CA MET A 315 -4.85 -7.31 -12.95
C MET A 315 -5.52 -8.59 -13.43
N ARG A 316 -4.74 -9.57 -13.89
CA ARG A 316 -5.24 -10.89 -14.30
C ARG A 316 -6.04 -11.56 -13.18
N GLN A 317 -5.44 -11.68 -12.00
CA GLN A 317 -6.11 -12.28 -10.84
C GLN A 317 -7.39 -11.52 -10.50
N ALA A 318 -7.34 -10.18 -10.48
CA ALA A 318 -8.51 -9.37 -10.19
C ALA A 318 -9.65 -9.49 -11.21
N ILE A 319 -9.34 -9.77 -12.48
CA ILE A 319 -10.33 -10.06 -13.53
C ILE A 319 -10.92 -11.46 -13.32
N GLU A 320 -10.07 -12.47 -13.09
CA GLU A 320 -10.51 -13.86 -12.91
C GLU A 320 -11.38 -14.02 -11.63
N GLU A 321 -11.10 -13.24 -10.59
CA GLU A 321 -11.90 -13.16 -9.35
C GLU A 321 -13.18 -12.31 -9.50
N GLY A 322 -13.40 -11.67 -10.66
CA GLY A 322 -14.58 -10.85 -10.94
C GLY A 322 -14.59 -9.48 -10.25
N PHE A 323 -13.45 -9.00 -9.76
CA PHE A 323 -13.32 -7.69 -9.11
C PHE A 323 -13.13 -6.53 -10.08
N ILE A 324 -12.61 -6.81 -11.28
CA ILE A 324 -12.44 -5.84 -12.37
C ILE A 324 -13.08 -6.43 -13.63
N LEU A 325 -13.76 -5.61 -14.41
CA LEU A 325 -14.29 -6.02 -15.70
C LEU A 325 -13.14 -6.24 -16.70
N ASP A 326 -13.17 -7.33 -17.45
CA ASP A 326 -12.22 -7.57 -18.54
C ASP A 326 -12.51 -6.62 -19.71
N VAL A 327 -11.75 -5.53 -19.79
CA VAL A 327 -11.88 -4.54 -20.88
C VAL A 327 -11.32 -5.09 -22.21
N LEU A 328 -10.46 -6.12 -22.18
CA LEU A 328 -9.85 -6.71 -23.39
C LEU A 328 -10.82 -7.59 -24.17
N GLN A 329 -11.82 -8.18 -23.52
CA GLN A 329 -12.89 -8.93 -24.20
C GLN A 329 -13.76 -8.08 -25.13
N SER A 330 -13.75 -6.76 -24.94
CA SER A 330 -14.51 -5.81 -25.77
C SER A 330 -13.62 -5.03 -26.75
N TYR A 331 -12.37 -5.48 -26.96
CA TYR A 331 -11.45 -4.81 -27.87
C TYR A 331 -11.76 -5.14 -29.35
N THR A 332 -12.40 -4.21 -30.04
CA THR A 332 -12.62 -4.31 -31.49
C THR A 332 -11.37 -3.83 -32.24
N THR A 333 -10.60 -4.75 -32.80
CA THR A 333 -9.50 -4.41 -33.72
C THR A 333 -10.05 -3.93 -35.06
N TYR A 334 -9.81 -2.66 -35.42
CA TYR A 334 -10.01 -2.19 -36.79
C TYR A 334 -8.81 -2.60 -37.66
N LYS A 335 -9.06 -3.43 -38.69
CA LYS A 335 -8.09 -3.62 -39.76
C LYS A 335 -8.10 -2.37 -40.64
N LEU A 336 -7.01 -1.60 -40.61
CA LEU A 336 -6.75 -0.59 -41.63
C LEU A 336 -6.47 -1.33 -42.94
N THR A 337 -7.46 -1.42 -43.81
CA THR A 337 -7.24 -1.80 -45.21
C THR A 337 -6.51 -0.65 -45.89
N SER A 338 -5.21 -0.85 -46.16
CA SER A 338 -4.43 0.01 -47.05
C SER A 338 -4.96 -0.20 -48.47
N SER A 339 -5.58 0.83 -49.04
CA SER A 339 -6.00 0.89 -50.45
C SER A 339 -4.88 1.41 -51.33
#